data_AF-A0AAJ5Z3A0-F1
#
_entry.id   AF-A0AAJ5Z3A0-F1
#
_cell.length_a   1.000
_cell.length_b   1.000
_cell.length_c   1.000
_cell.angle_alpha   90.00
_cell.angle_beta   90.00
_cell.angle_gamma   90.00
#
_symmetry.space_group_name_H-M   'P 1'
#
loop_
_entity.id
_entity.type
_entity.pdbx_description
1 polymer ?
#
loop_
_entity_poly.entity_id
_entity_poly.type
_entity_poly.pdbx_seq_one_letter_code
_entity_poly.pdbx_strand_id
1 'polypeptide(L)'
;MSKSQSLKTYYGIETGEPPSAPAPQPTLDEWTTDKPLHALLKASNELMDGIRDLYADRQSLVYNHHQELVNASETVGHMRHGIEALRPNREALEVQLKEMQAKHAMPPVYIASDAETSIPWVRDVAPIAELPMKLRYMLDQGQLAEAEALFDTYKPTIQAWAQAGVHGAEELGKDCEYILKEAHST
;
A
#
# COMPACT_ATOMS: atom_id res chain seq x y z
N MET A 1 -9.91 -29.82 -29.74
CA MET A 1 -10.17 -28.49 -30.31
C MET A 1 -11.03 -27.72 -29.31
N SER A 2 -10.51 -26.64 -28.74
CA SER A 2 -11.12 -25.97 -27.59
C SER A 2 -12.45 -25.32 -27.97
N LYS A 3 -13.54 -25.59 -27.24
CA LYS A 3 -14.90 -25.05 -27.51
C LYS A 3 -14.91 -23.50 -27.61
N SER A 4 -13.98 -22.82 -26.94
CA SER A 4 -13.83 -21.36 -27.01
C SER A 4 -13.30 -20.86 -28.35
N GLN A 5 -12.59 -21.69 -29.14
CA GLN A 5 -12.23 -21.34 -30.51
C GLN A 5 -13.45 -21.42 -31.43
N SER A 6 -14.32 -22.42 -31.25
CA SER A 6 -15.52 -22.61 -32.07
C SER A 6 -16.52 -21.45 -31.99
N LEU A 7 -16.72 -20.86 -30.80
CA LEU A 7 -17.64 -19.73 -30.64
C LEU A 7 -17.08 -18.44 -31.24
N LYS A 8 -15.76 -18.21 -31.13
CA LYS A 8 -15.08 -17.07 -31.76
C LYS A 8 -15.16 -17.13 -33.28
N THR A 9 -15.04 -18.33 -33.85
CA THR A 9 -15.24 -18.58 -35.29
C THR A 9 -16.71 -18.39 -35.70
N TYR A 10 -17.67 -18.76 -34.84
CA TYR A 10 -19.10 -18.58 -35.11
C TYR A 10 -19.54 -17.10 -35.14
N TYR A 11 -19.00 -16.27 -34.24
CA TYR A 11 -19.31 -14.83 -34.19
C TYR A 11 -18.40 -13.95 -35.06
N GLY A 12 -17.50 -14.54 -35.85
CA GLY A 12 -16.71 -13.82 -36.86
C GLY A 12 -15.75 -12.77 -36.30
N ILE A 13 -15.24 -12.95 -35.08
CA ILE A 13 -14.58 -11.86 -34.34
C ILE A 13 -13.12 -11.62 -34.79
N GLU A 14 -12.44 -12.54 -35.48
CA GLU A 14 -10.99 -12.39 -35.76
C GLU A 14 -10.52 -12.46 -37.22
N THR A 15 -11.32 -12.82 -38.22
CA THR A 15 -10.82 -12.88 -39.60
C THR A 15 -11.89 -12.44 -40.58
N GLY A 16 -11.60 -11.39 -41.37
CA GLY A 16 -12.46 -10.81 -42.40
C GLY A 16 -12.69 -11.71 -43.62
N GLU A 17 -12.87 -13.01 -43.40
CA GLU A 17 -13.28 -13.98 -44.42
C GLU A 17 -14.68 -14.47 -44.05
N PRO A 18 -15.68 -14.34 -44.95
CA PRO A 18 -17.05 -14.72 -44.64
C PRO A 18 -17.10 -16.20 -44.19
N PRO A 19 -17.93 -16.52 -43.18
CA PRO A 19 -18.01 -17.87 -42.66
C PRO A 19 -18.36 -18.82 -43.80
N SER A 20 -17.50 -19.83 -44.05
CA SER A 20 -17.90 -20.99 -44.83
C SER A 20 -19.15 -21.54 -44.16
N ALA A 21 -20.28 -21.42 -44.84
CA ALA A 21 -21.55 -21.93 -44.37
C ALA A 21 -21.36 -23.37 -43.87
N PRO A 22 -22.01 -23.77 -42.76
CA PRO A 22 -22.06 -25.17 -42.40
C PRO A 22 -22.49 -25.95 -43.64
N ALA A 23 -21.76 -27.02 -43.97
CA ALA A 23 -22.10 -27.86 -45.11
C ALA A 23 -23.61 -28.12 -45.08
N PRO A 24 -24.32 -27.94 -46.21
CA PRO A 24 -25.77 -28.05 -46.24
C PRO A 24 -26.15 -29.38 -45.59
N GLN A 25 -26.97 -29.30 -44.53
CA GLN A 25 -27.47 -30.51 -43.90
C GLN A 25 -28.25 -31.27 -44.99
N PRO A 26 -28.03 -32.59 -45.13
CA PRO A 26 -28.66 -33.33 -46.21
C PRO A 26 -30.17 -33.14 -46.13
N THR A 27 -30.79 -32.82 -47.25
CA THR A 27 -32.22 -32.51 -47.30
C THR A 27 -33.01 -33.75 -46.89
N LEU A 28 -34.20 -33.57 -46.31
CA LEU A 28 -35.01 -34.69 -45.81
C LEU A 28 -35.24 -35.77 -46.89
N ASP A 29 -35.33 -35.36 -48.15
CA ASP A 29 -35.47 -36.24 -49.32
C ASP A 29 -34.24 -37.13 -49.57
N GLU A 30 -33.01 -36.64 -49.34
CA GLU A 30 -31.79 -37.48 -49.42
C GLU A 30 -31.75 -38.52 -48.30
N TRP A 31 -32.31 -38.21 -47.13
CA TRP A 31 -32.34 -39.16 -46.00
C TRP A 31 -33.37 -40.27 -46.17
N THR A 32 -34.51 -39.98 -46.79
CA THR A 32 -35.62 -40.92 -46.95
C THR A 32 -35.49 -41.80 -48.19
N THR A 33 -34.77 -41.34 -49.22
CA THR A 33 -34.67 -42.04 -50.50
C THR A 33 -33.45 -42.98 -50.56
N ASP A 34 -32.30 -42.59 -50.00
CA ASP A 34 -31.03 -43.33 -50.20
C ASP A 34 -30.59 -44.18 -49.00
N LYS A 35 -31.09 -43.90 -47.78
CA LYS A 35 -30.60 -44.56 -46.56
C LYS A 35 -31.57 -45.62 -46.02
N PRO A 36 -31.08 -46.79 -45.56
CA PRO A 36 -31.92 -47.81 -44.95
C PRO A 36 -32.46 -47.36 -43.58
N LEU A 37 -33.63 -47.87 -43.19
CA LEU A 37 -34.37 -47.47 -41.98
C LEU A 37 -33.53 -47.47 -40.69
N HIS A 38 -32.62 -48.43 -40.52
CA HIS A 38 -31.77 -48.49 -39.33
C HIS A 38 -30.78 -47.31 -39.23
N ALA A 39 -30.27 -46.83 -40.37
CA ALA A 39 -29.38 -45.68 -40.44
C ALA A 39 -30.14 -44.38 -40.14
N LEU A 40 -31.40 -44.29 -40.58
CA LEU A 40 -32.30 -43.18 -40.25
C LEU A 40 -32.59 -43.13 -38.74
N LEU A 41 -32.94 -44.28 -38.12
CA LEU A 41 -33.18 -44.37 -36.68
C LEU A 41 -31.94 -44.03 -35.86
N LYS A 42 -30.76 -44.51 -36.29
CA LYS A 42 -29.50 -44.19 -35.62
C LYS A 42 -29.20 -42.69 -35.68
N ALA A 43 -29.30 -42.08 -36.86
CA ALA A 43 -29.12 -40.64 -37.01
C ALA A 43 -30.17 -39.83 -36.24
N SER A 44 -31.42 -40.28 -36.19
CA SER A 44 -32.46 -39.66 -35.38
C SER A 44 -32.12 -39.69 -33.89
N ASN A 45 -31.60 -40.81 -33.38
CA ASN A 45 -31.18 -40.90 -31.99
C ASN A 45 -29.97 -40.00 -31.71
N GLU A 46 -28.96 -40.00 -32.58
CA GLU A 46 -27.81 -39.09 -32.47
C GLU A 46 -28.22 -37.62 -32.48
N LEU A 47 -29.19 -37.26 -33.31
CA LEU A 47 -29.72 -35.90 -33.40
C LEU A 47 -30.56 -35.54 -32.16
N MET A 48 -31.35 -36.49 -31.62
CA MET A 48 -32.07 -36.32 -30.36
C MET A 48 -31.12 -36.10 -29.17
N ASP A 49 -30.02 -36.85 -29.11
CA ASP A 49 -29.01 -36.66 -28.07
C ASP A 49 -28.29 -35.31 -28.24
N GLY A 50 -27.96 -34.93 -29.48
CA GLY A 50 -27.43 -33.59 -29.77
C GLY A 50 -28.40 -32.45 -29.36
N ILE A 51 -29.71 -32.62 -29.58
CA ILE A 51 -30.72 -31.65 -29.13
C ILE A 51 -30.75 -31.55 -27.60
N ARG A 52 -30.65 -32.67 -26.89
CA ARG A 52 -30.62 -32.71 -25.42
C ARG A 52 -29.38 -32.02 -24.87
N ASP A 53 -28.22 -32.28 -25.46
CA ASP A 53 -26.96 -31.64 -25.07
C ASP A 53 -27.03 -30.13 -25.32
N LEU A 54 -27.55 -29.70 -26.48
CA LEU A 54 -27.70 -28.28 -26.80
C LEU A 54 -28.68 -27.59 -25.84
N TYR A 55 -29.73 -28.30 -25.41
CA TYR A 55 -30.68 -27.80 -24.42
C TYR A 55 -30.04 -27.66 -23.04
N ALA A 56 -29.21 -28.62 -22.63
CA ALA A 56 -28.44 -28.56 -21.39
C ALA A 56 -27.42 -27.40 -21.42
N ASP A 57 -26.70 -27.22 -22.53
CA ASP A 57 -25.75 -26.12 -22.72
C ASP A 57 -26.47 -24.76 -22.69
N ARG A 58 -27.62 -24.64 -23.37
CA ARG A 58 -28.46 -23.44 -23.31
C ARG A 58 -28.92 -23.14 -21.89
N GLN A 59 -29.41 -24.15 -21.17
CA GLN A 59 -29.87 -24.00 -19.78
C GLN A 59 -28.72 -23.52 -18.89
N SER A 60 -27.54 -24.13 -19.01
CA SER A 60 -26.36 -23.72 -18.26
C SER A 60 -25.96 -22.27 -18.53
N LEU A 61 -25.96 -21.86 -19.82
CA LEU A 61 -25.63 -20.49 -20.18
C LEU A 61 -26.68 -19.47 -19.69
N VAL A 62 -27.97 -19.76 -19.90
CA VAL A 62 -29.08 -18.85 -19.57
C VAL A 62 -29.30 -18.73 -18.07
N TYR A 63 -29.09 -19.80 -17.30
CA TYR A 63 -29.39 -19.79 -15.87
C TYR A 63 -28.14 -19.63 -15.01
N ASN A 64 -27.06 -20.38 -15.26
CA ASN A 64 -25.87 -20.28 -14.41
C ASN A 64 -25.09 -19.02 -14.75
N HIS A 65 -24.66 -18.88 -16.00
CA HIS A 65 -23.81 -17.75 -16.37
C HIS A 65 -24.54 -16.41 -16.35
N HIS A 66 -25.81 -16.35 -16.75
CA HIS A 66 -26.56 -15.10 -16.61
C HIS A 66 -26.72 -14.68 -15.15
N GLN A 67 -27.04 -15.61 -14.25
CA GLN A 67 -27.20 -15.28 -12.84
C GLN A 67 -25.86 -14.85 -12.22
N GLU A 68 -24.76 -15.50 -12.58
CA GLU A 68 -23.41 -15.07 -12.20
C GLU A 68 -23.11 -13.65 -12.66
N LEU A 69 -23.44 -13.31 -13.92
CA LEU A 69 -23.23 -11.96 -14.47
C LEU A 69 -24.10 -10.92 -13.77
N VAL A 70 -25.36 -11.25 -13.47
CA VAL A 70 -26.27 -10.36 -12.73
C VAL A 70 -25.72 -10.10 -11.32
N ASN A 71 -25.31 -11.16 -10.60
CA ASN A 71 -24.73 -11.05 -9.26
C ASN A 71 -23.41 -10.25 -9.27
N ALA A 72 -22.56 -10.46 -10.27
CA ALA A 72 -21.33 -9.69 -10.45
C ALA A 72 -21.65 -8.22 -10.74
N SER A 73 -22.65 -7.94 -11.58
CA SER A 73 -23.09 -6.58 -11.88
C SER A 73 -23.66 -5.87 -10.65
N GLU A 74 -24.42 -6.57 -9.81
CA GLU A 74 -24.94 -6.04 -8.54
C GLU A 74 -23.80 -5.72 -7.57
N THR A 75 -22.81 -6.62 -7.47
CA THR A 75 -21.60 -6.40 -6.65
C THR A 75 -20.83 -5.17 -7.10
N VAL A 76 -20.60 -5.02 -8.41
CA VAL A 76 -19.95 -3.83 -8.99
C VAL A 76 -20.77 -2.57 -8.72
N GLY A 77 -22.11 -2.67 -8.77
CA GLY A 77 -23.02 -1.59 -8.39
C GLY A 77 -22.84 -1.16 -6.93
N HIS A 78 -22.80 -2.10 -6.00
CA HIS A 78 -22.54 -1.83 -4.58
C HIS A 78 -21.17 -1.22 -4.34
N MET A 79 -20.13 -1.75 -4.99
CA MET A 79 -18.78 -1.19 -4.91
C MET A 79 -18.73 0.24 -5.45
N ARG A 80 -19.37 0.52 -6.58
CA ARG A 80 -19.46 1.86 -7.14
C ARG A 80 -20.16 2.82 -6.19
N HIS A 81 -21.28 2.39 -5.61
CA HIS A 81 -22.02 3.21 -4.65
C HIS A 81 -21.20 3.48 -3.38
N GLY A 82 -20.47 2.47 -2.88
CA GLY A 82 -19.52 2.64 -1.77
C GLY A 82 -18.42 3.65 -2.11
N ILE A 83 -17.81 3.57 -3.29
CA ILE A 83 -16.80 4.53 -3.74
C ILE A 83 -17.37 5.95 -3.88
N GLU A 84 -18.59 6.08 -4.40
CA GLU A 84 -19.28 7.38 -4.47
C GLU A 84 -19.59 7.95 -3.09
N ALA A 85 -19.99 7.11 -2.13
CA ALA A 85 -20.20 7.53 -0.75
C ALA A 85 -18.90 7.98 -0.06
N LEU A 86 -17.74 7.42 -0.44
CA LEU A 86 -16.43 7.83 0.09
C LEU A 86 -15.87 9.10 -0.60
N ARG A 87 -16.40 9.49 -1.77
CA ARG A 87 -15.95 10.68 -2.51
C ARG A 87 -15.93 11.98 -1.69
N PRO A 88 -16.98 12.36 -0.93
CA PRO A 88 -16.96 13.58 -0.12
C PRO A 88 -15.87 13.56 0.96
N ASN A 89 -15.59 12.39 1.55
CA ASN A 89 -14.51 12.27 2.55
C ASN A 89 -13.13 12.48 1.92
N ARG A 90 -12.91 11.94 0.71
CA ARG A 90 -11.67 12.18 -0.05
C ARG A 90 -11.52 13.67 -0.39
N GLU A 91 -12.57 14.32 -0.85
CA GLU A 91 -12.55 15.76 -1.17
C GLU A 91 -12.29 16.61 0.08
N ALA A 92 -12.92 16.26 1.21
CA ALA A 92 -12.65 16.92 2.50
C ALA A 92 -11.18 16.77 2.94
N LEU A 93 -10.61 15.56 2.81
CA LEU A 93 -9.20 15.31 3.12
C LEU A 93 -8.25 16.06 2.18
N GLU A 94 -8.56 16.15 0.89
CA GLU A 94 -7.78 16.93 -0.08
C GLU A 94 -7.77 18.41 0.25
N VAL A 95 -8.91 18.96 0.70
CA VAL A 95 -8.98 20.35 1.18
C VAL A 95 -8.16 20.53 2.45
N GLN A 96 -8.31 19.65 3.44
CA GLN A 96 -7.54 19.72 4.69
C GLN A 96 -6.03 19.62 4.43
N LEU A 97 -5.61 18.73 3.52
CA LEU A 97 -4.21 18.58 3.16
C LEU A 97 -3.68 19.83 2.45
N LYS A 98 -4.45 20.44 1.55
CA LYS A 98 -4.08 21.73 0.94
C LYS A 98 -3.98 22.84 1.98
N GLU A 99 -4.89 22.90 2.94
CA GLU A 99 -4.81 23.85 4.05
C GLU A 99 -3.59 23.61 4.93
N MET A 100 -3.28 22.36 5.26
CA MET A 100 -2.07 22.01 6.01
C MET A 100 -0.81 22.37 5.24
N GLN A 101 -0.75 22.06 3.95
CA GLN A 101 0.36 22.44 3.09
C GLN A 101 0.48 23.97 2.99
N ALA A 102 -0.62 24.72 2.91
CA ALA A 102 -0.58 26.17 2.93
C ALA A 102 -0.08 26.72 4.28
N LYS A 103 -0.50 26.12 5.40
CA LYS A 103 0.00 26.43 6.75
C LYS A 103 1.47 26.03 6.93
N HIS A 104 1.96 25.02 6.20
CA HIS A 104 3.34 24.55 6.23
C HIS A 104 4.24 25.25 5.19
N ALA A 105 3.64 25.83 4.14
CA ALA A 105 4.27 26.66 3.11
C ALA A 105 4.21 28.15 3.45
N MET A 106 3.50 28.54 4.51
CA MET A 106 3.92 29.70 5.30
C MET A 106 5.41 29.47 5.61
N PRO A 107 6.27 30.50 5.44
CA PRO A 107 7.65 30.39 5.88
C PRO A 107 7.64 29.86 7.32
N PRO A 108 8.68 29.10 7.76
CA PRO A 108 8.73 28.66 9.14
C PRO A 108 8.34 29.86 9.97
N VAL A 109 7.43 29.68 10.91
CA VAL A 109 7.19 30.69 11.94
C VAL A 109 8.57 30.86 12.57
N TYR A 110 9.34 31.80 12.03
CA TYR A 110 10.25 32.61 12.78
C TYR A 110 9.28 33.22 13.76
N ILE A 111 9.15 32.52 14.90
CA ILE A 111 9.05 33.19 16.18
C ILE A 111 9.94 34.40 15.98
N ALA A 112 9.37 35.60 16.04
CA ALA A 112 10.16 36.81 16.00
C ALA A 112 11.07 36.72 17.24
N SER A 113 12.17 35.99 17.11
CA SER A 113 13.24 35.97 18.07
C SER A 113 13.91 37.29 17.78
N ASP A 114 13.80 38.19 18.75
CA ASP A 114 14.65 39.35 18.87
C ASP A 114 16.05 39.00 18.33
N ALA A 115 16.36 39.54 17.15
CA ALA A 115 17.53 39.17 16.37
C ALA A 115 18.85 39.66 17.00
N GLU A 116 18.83 40.09 18.26
CA GLU A 116 19.99 40.54 19.02
C GLU A 116 20.48 39.53 20.07
N THR A 117 19.76 38.43 20.33
CA THR A 117 20.16 37.43 21.34
C THR A 117 19.99 35.98 20.86
N SER A 118 20.40 35.69 19.62
CA SER A 118 20.56 34.29 19.19
C SER A 118 21.78 33.67 19.89
N ILE A 119 21.54 32.88 20.94
CA ILE A 119 22.57 32.09 21.62
C ILE A 119 23.12 31.08 20.61
N PRO A 120 24.44 31.05 20.32
CA PRO A 120 25.03 30.08 19.41
C PRO A 120 25.05 28.70 20.09
N TRP A 121 23.92 27.99 20.01
CA TRP A 121 23.69 26.67 20.62
C TRP A 121 24.77 25.63 20.30
N VAL A 122 25.29 25.65 19.07
CA VAL A 122 26.36 24.74 18.63
C VAL A 122 27.67 24.98 19.39
N ARG A 123 27.95 26.23 19.77
CA ARG A 123 29.17 26.59 20.50
C ARG A 123 28.99 26.46 22.01
N ASP A 124 27.87 26.94 22.52
CA ASP A 124 27.69 27.17 23.96
C ASP A 124 26.94 26.02 24.66
N VAL A 125 26.08 25.28 23.94
CA VAL A 125 25.20 24.25 24.52
C VAL A 125 25.60 22.82 24.16
N ALA A 126 25.93 22.57 22.89
CA ALA A 126 26.33 21.24 22.41
C ALA A 126 27.50 20.59 23.19
N PRO A 127 28.63 21.28 23.49
CA PRO A 127 29.74 20.62 24.17
C PRO A 127 29.42 20.18 25.60
N ILE A 128 28.49 20.87 26.27
CA ILE A 128 28.05 20.56 27.64
C ILE A 128 27.06 19.38 27.62
N ALA A 129 26.14 19.33 26.65
CA ALA A 129 25.21 18.21 26.51
C ALA A 129 25.93 16.89 26.13
N GLU A 130 27.00 16.96 25.35
CA GLU A 130 27.82 15.81 24.95
C GLU A 130 28.82 15.35 26.03
N LEU A 131 28.98 16.11 27.10
CA LEU A 131 30.00 15.90 28.12
C LEU A 131 29.93 14.51 28.80
N PRO A 132 28.76 13.97 29.21
CA PRO A 132 28.69 12.62 29.79
C PRO A 132 29.20 11.53 28.83
N MET A 133 28.91 11.66 27.54
CA MET A 133 29.37 10.70 26.53
C MET A 133 30.88 10.78 26.31
N LYS A 134 31.43 12.00 26.27
CA LYS A 134 32.89 12.23 26.17
C LYS A 134 33.64 11.70 27.39
N LEU A 135 33.10 11.91 28.60
CA LEU A 135 33.69 11.38 29.82
C LEU A 135 33.77 9.86 29.78
N ARG A 136 32.68 9.16 29.43
CA ARG A 136 32.70 7.69 29.29
C ARG A 136 33.76 7.21 28.29
N TYR A 137 33.85 7.87 27.14
CA TYR A 137 34.84 7.54 26.13
C TYR A 137 36.29 7.74 26.61
N MET A 138 36.56 8.78 27.39
CA MET A 138 37.91 9.05 27.93
C MET A 138 38.28 8.11 29.08
N LEU A 139 37.29 7.70 29.87
CA LEU A 139 37.46 6.68 30.91
C LEU A 139 37.81 5.32 30.29
N ASP A 140 37.15 4.93 29.20
CA ASP A 140 37.47 3.71 28.44
C ASP A 140 38.91 3.74 27.89
N GLN A 141 39.49 4.92 27.68
CA GLN A 141 40.88 5.12 27.26
C GLN A 141 41.88 5.24 28.42
N GLY A 142 41.43 5.16 29.66
CA GLY A 142 42.26 5.29 30.86
C GLY A 142 42.75 6.72 31.13
N GLN A 143 42.18 7.73 30.48
CA GLN A 143 42.57 9.13 30.63
C GLN A 143 41.79 9.83 31.75
N LEU A 144 41.90 9.31 32.98
CA LEU A 144 41.16 9.79 34.15
C LEU A 144 41.43 11.27 34.46
N ALA A 145 42.71 11.66 34.49
CA ALA A 145 43.12 13.03 34.84
C ALA A 145 42.65 14.06 33.80
N GLU A 146 42.58 13.68 32.51
CA GLU A 146 42.09 14.56 31.45
C GLU A 146 40.56 14.68 31.48
N ALA A 147 39.87 13.59 31.82
CA ALA A 147 38.41 13.59 31.99
C ALA A 147 37.96 14.48 33.16
N GLU A 148 38.66 14.41 34.31
CA GLU A 148 38.40 15.30 35.45
C GLU A 148 38.66 16.77 35.11
N ALA A 149 39.79 17.06 34.44
CA ALA A 149 40.11 18.43 34.03
C ALA A 149 39.07 19.04 33.08
N LEU A 150 38.53 18.23 32.16
CA LEU A 150 37.44 18.65 31.27
C LEU A 150 36.15 18.88 32.04
N PHE A 151 35.79 17.99 32.97
CA PHE A 151 34.60 18.19 33.80
C PHE A 151 34.72 19.46 34.66
N ASP A 152 35.86 19.70 35.30
CA ASP A 152 36.11 20.89 36.11
C ASP A 152 36.00 22.19 35.30
N THR A 153 36.35 22.14 34.01
CA THR A 153 36.21 23.29 33.10
C THR A 153 34.75 23.67 32.87
N TYR A 154 33.83 22.70 32.74
CA TYR A 154 32.41 22.94 32.45
C TYR A 154 31.50 22.94 33.69
N LYS A 155 31.99 22.42 34.82
CA LYS A 155 31.31 22.41 36.12
C LYS A 155 30.71 23.77 36.55
N PRO A 156 31.43 24.92 36.48
CA PRO A 156 30.84 26.20 36.88
C PRO A 156 29.67 26.61 35.96
N THR A 157 29.72 26.26 34.67
CA THR A 157 28.65 26.57 33.71
C THR A 157 27.41 25.73 33.98
N ILE A 158 27.57 24.43 34.26
CA ILE A 158 26.46 23.54 34.63
C ILE A 158 25.80 24.00 35.94
N GLN A 159 26.60 24.42 36.93
CA GLN A 159 26.08 24.98 38.19
C GLN A 159 25.33 26.30 37.97
N ALA A 160 25.84 27.18 37.12
CA ALA A 160 25.14 28.41 36.75
C ALA A 160 23.79 28.12 36.06
N TRP A 161 23.73 27.08 35.21
CA TRP A 161 22.47 26.65 34.57
C TRP A 161 21.48 26.03 35.55
N ALA A 162 21.97 25.25 36.51
CA ALA A 162 21.13 24.71 37.58
C ALA A 162 20.56 25.84 38.46
N GLN A 163 21.38 26.85 38.80
CA GLN A 163 20.93 28.04 39.55
C GLN A 163 19.93 28.90 38.76
N ALA A 164 20.09 28.96 37.43
CA ALA A 164 19.15 29.62 36.53
C ALA A 164 17.86 28.81 36.29
N GLY A 165 17.74 27.58 36.83
CA GLY A 165 16.56 26.74 36.70
C GLY A 165 16.41 26.05 35.35
N VAL A 166 17.49 25.85 34.60
CA VAL A 166 17.46 25.12 33.32
C VAL A 166 17.13 23.65 33.58
N HIS A 167 16.03 23.17 33.00
CA HIS A 167 15.59 21.77 33.13
C HIS A 167 16.69 20.80 32.67
N GLY A 168 17.00 19.81 33.51
CA GLY A 168 18.00 18.77 33.23
C GLY A 168 19.46 19.16 33.50
N ALA A 169 19.78 20.43 33.80
CA ALA A 169 21.16 20.84 34.09
C ALA A 169 21.73 20.22 35.37
N GLU A 170 20.88 20.07 36.41
CA GLU A 170 21.29 19.42 37.67
C GLU A 170 21.50 17.90 37.49
N GLU A 171 20.64 17.25 36.69
CA GLU A 171 20.75 15.82 36.36
C GLU A 171 22.04 15.56 35.56
N LEU A 172 22.32 16.39 34.56
CA LEU A 172 23.53 16.31 33.75
C LEU A 172 24.81 16.39 34.59
N GLY A 173 24.84 17.31 35.58
CA GLY A 173 25.96 17.42 36.51
C GLY A 173 26.15 16.18 37.38
N LYS A 174 25.06 15.64 37.93
CA LYS A 174 25.07 14.42 38.75
C LYS A 174 25.53 13.20 37.96
N ASP A 175 25.10 13.06 36.71
CA ASP A 175 25.52 11.97 35.84
C ASP A 175 27.03 11.99 35.60
N CYS A 176 27.60 13.16 35.38
CA CYS A 176 29.04 13.30 35.18
C CYS A 176 29.85 13.00 36.45
N GLU A 177 29.38 13.45 37.60
CA GLU A 177 30.00 13.10 38.90
C GLU A 177 29.91 11.61 39.20
N TYR A 178 28.79 10.96 38.84
CA TYR A 178 28.62 9.52 39.00
C TYR A 178 29.62 8.75 38.14
N ILE A 179 29.75 9.13 36.86
CA ILE A 179 30.68 8.53 35.90
C ILE A 179 32.14 8.62 36.41
N LEU A 180 32.55 9.76 36.98
CA LEU A 180 33.89 9.92 37.54
C LEU A 180 34.07 9.13 38.84
N LYS A 181 33.07 9.07 39.73
CA LYS A 181 33.13 8.27 40.98
C LYS A 181 33.21 6.77 40.70
N GLU A 182 32.49 6.29 39.69
CA GLU A 182 32.56 4.91 39.22
C GLU A 182 33.96 4.56 38.75
N ALA A 183 34.61 5.46 38.02
CA ALA A 183 36.00 5.30 37.58
C ALA A 183 37.03 5.30 38.73
N HIS A 184 36.82 6.07 39.79
CA HIS A 184 37.70 6.04 40.98
C HIS A 184 37.52 4.80 41.86
N SER A 185 36.38 4.11 41.73
CA SER A 185 36.06 2.90 42.48
C SER A 185 36.48 1.60 41.76
N THR A 186 36.89 1.69 40.49
CA THR A 186 37.35 0.57 39.66
C THR A 186 38.87 0.49 39.59
#